data_AF-A0A1X9YT17-F1
#
_entry.id   AF-A0A1X9YT17-F1
#
_cell.length_a   1.000
_cell.length_b   1.000
_cell.length_c   1.000
_cell.angle_alpha   90.00
_cell.angle_beta   90.00
_cell.angle_gamma   90.00
#
_symmetry.space_group_name_H-M   'P 1'
#
loop_
_entity.id
_entity.type
_entity.pdbx_description
1 polymer ?
#
loop_
_entity_poly.entity_id
_entity_poly.type
_entity_poly.pdbx_seq_one_letter_code
_entity_poly.pdbx_strand_id
1 'polypeptide(L)'
;MKHLKQFLIRLQTFHLHIQQRKVRQGSPAEINEVQAYDIRHETPYEEASAFESELRLLSELAVLDLITLEVVQLQTVDRLLSLMERRFKTFWLNFHGQAAEFRWQHYPSGYISLVGLDKLFVVQNLRAAHAHVLIEETFVDDLSESVKLREFLLASLRQHVNSLVPVEQVHATSTIPPLAGEPVRRFPRFVEGVAVAFYDILKGYFAQHEQQLLLPLLQENLPPASPLVFHGNGNQLADAFKQLYEANLIVGCLKGDLEEWISRHFAYVFRKQQRTLPPNYLAAIISSNVKPCQSPILDVKKQPDGTYAVFPVLRTQKNYNSR
;
A
#
# COMPACT_ATOMS: atom_id res chain seq x y z
N MET A 1 -19.84 4.71 -21.97
CA MET A 1 -19.24 3.58 -21.20
C MET A 1 -18.18 2.78 -21.99
N LYS A 2 -17.77 3.22 -23.20
CA LYS A 2 -16.74 2.53 -23.99
C LYS A 2 -15.38 2.61 -23.27
N HIS A 3 -15.03 3.79 -22.78
CA HIS A 3 -13.76 4.09 -22.14
C HIS A 3 -13.68 3.48 -20.74
N LEU A 4 -14.78 3.51 -19.97
CA LEU A 4 -14.85 2.79 -18.68
C LEU A 4 -14.57 1.30 -18.89
N LYS A 5 -15.20 0.66 -19.88
CA LYS A 5 -14.94 -0.75 -20.20
C LYS A 5 -13.46 -0.98 -20.57
N GLN A 6 -12.90 -0.14 -21.42
CA GLN A 6 -11.49 -0.23 -21.84
C GLN A 6 -10.52 -0.07 -20.67
N PHE A 7 -10.76 0.93 -19.82
CA PHE A 7 -10.00 1.15 -18.59
C PHE A 7 -10.05 -0.09 -17.69
N LEU A 8 -11.24 -0.60 -17.38
CA LEU A 8 -11.38 -1.75 -16.49
C LEU A 8 -10.76 -3.03 -17.06
N ILE A 9 -10.80 -3.23 -18.38
CA ILE A 9 -10.11 -4.34 -19.05
C ILE A 9 -8.60 -4.18 -18.89
N ARG A 10 -8.04 -3.01 -19.26
CA ARG A 10 -6.60 -2.77 -19.18
C ARG A 10 -6.08 -2.85 -17.75
N LEU A 11 -6.85 -2.33 -16.80
CA LEU A 11 -6.54 -2.35 -15.36
C LEU A 11 -6.46 -3.78 -14.81
N GLN A 12 -7.29 -4.69 -15.31
CA GLN A 12 -7.33 -6.08 -14.85
C GLN A 12 -6.47 -7.04 -15.68
N THR A 13 -5.84 -6.55 -16.75
CA THR A 13 -5.05 -7.39 -17.65
C THR A 13 -3.57 -7.18 -17.38
N PHE A 14 -2.87 -8.28 -17.15
CA PHE A 14 -1.42 -8.35 -17.01
C PHE A 14 -0.86 -9.04 -18.24
N HIS A 15 -0.01 -8.34 -18.99
CA HIS A 15 0.68 -8.92 -20.15
C HIS A 15 2.06 -9.38 -19.71
N LEU A 16 2.28 -10.69 -19.64
CA LEU A 16 3.59 -11.21 -19.32
C LEU A 16 4.42 -11.34 -20.60
N HIS A 17 5.63 -10.81 -20.59
CA HIS A 17 6.64 -11.11 -21.62
C HIS A 17 7.50 -12.27 -21.15
N ILE A 18 7.98 -13.08 -22.11
CA ILE A 18 8.94 -14.15 -21.86
C ILE A 18 10.23 -13.77 -22.56
N GLN A 19 11.30 -13.65 -21.79
CA GLN A 19 12.64 -13.32 -22.29
C GLN A 19 13.59 -14.49 -22.04
N GLN A 20 14.60 -14.63 -22.89
CA GLN A 20 15.68 -15.59 -22.66
C GLN A 20 16.73 -14.96 -21.75
N ARG A 21 17.09 -15.66 -20.68
CA ARG A 21 18.06 -15.23 -19.67
C ARG A 21 19.17 -16.25 -19.53
N LYS A 22 20.40 -15.77 -19.43
CA LYS A 22 21.58 -16.60 -19.13
C LYS A 22 21.75 -16.68 -17.62
N VAL A 23 21.53 -17.87 -17.04
CA VAL A 23 21.62 -18.10 -15.60
C VAL A 23 22.69 -19.13 -15.33
N ARG A 24 23.49 -18.90 -14.28
CA ARG A 24 24.47 -19.88 -13.79
C ARG A 24 23.74 -20.88 -12.91
N GLN A 25 23.67 -22.14 -13.33
CA GLN A 25 23.04 -23.23 -12.58
C GLN A 25 23.97 -24.45 -12.51
N GLY A 26 23.87 -25.22 -11.43
CA GLY A 26 24.64 -26.45 -11.21
C GLY A 26 25.99 -26.26 -10.52
N SER A 27 26.66 -27.38 -10.23
CA SER A 27 28.04 -27.45 -9.75
C SER A 27 28.78 -28.57 -10.51
N PRO A 28 29.74 -28.25 -11.41
CA PRO A 28 30.26 -26.92 -11.72
C PRO A 28 29.20 -26.00 -12.36
N ALA A 29 29.36 -24.68 -12.19
CA ALA A 29 28.39 -23.69 -12.67
C ALA A 29 28.42 -23.59 -14.19
N GLU A 30 27.44 -24.18 -14.87
CA GLU A 30 27.21 -24.03 -16.30
C GLU A 30 26.28 -22.84 -16.57
N ILE A 31 26.52 -22.13 -17.67
CA ILE A 31 25.66 -21.04 -18.11
C ILE A 31 24.57 -21.63 -19.00
N ASN A 32 23.35 -21.68 -18.48
CA ASN A 32 22.19 -22.16 -19.21
C ASN A 32 21.30 -21.00 -19.63
N GLU A 33 20.74 -21.08 -20.84
CA GLU A 33 19.68 -20.17 -21.28
C GLU A 33 18.33 -20.71 -20.80
N VAL A 34 17.64 -19.91 -20.00
CA VAL A 34 16.32 -20.23 -19.43
C VAL A 34 15.33 -19.12 -19.76
N GLN A 35 14.07 -19.50 -19.92
CA GLN A 35 12.98 -18.54 -20.07
C GLN A 35 12.66 -17.89 -18.73
N ALA A 36 12.50 -16.57 -18.71
CA ALA A 36 12.09 -15.80 -17.54
C ALA A 36 10.92 -14.88 -17.87
N TYR A 37 10.06 -14.64 -16.89
CA TYR A 37 8.98 -13.66 -17.03
C TYR A 37 9.49 -12.24 -16.86
N ASP A 38 8.90 -11.33 -17.62
CA ASP A 38 9.18 -9.90 -17.61
C ASP A 38 7.88 -9.10 -17.68
N ILE A 39 7.75 -8.08 -16.84
CA ILE A 39 6.59 -7.17 -16.81
C ILE A 39 7.00 -5.69 -16.76
N ARG A 40 8.28 -5.38 -17.03
CA ARG A 40 8.81 -3.99 -16.97
C ARG A 40 8.01 -3.02 -17.82
N HIS A 41 7.50 -3.47 -18.97
CA HIS A 41 6.69 -2.65 -19.86
C HIS A 41 5.33 -2.21 -19.26
N GLU A 42 4.90 -2.77 -18.13
CA GLU A 42 3.69 -2.37 -17.40
C GLU A 42 4.01 -1.68 -16.06
N THR A 43 5.17 -1.02 -15.96
CA THR A 43 5.61 -0.30 -14.74
C THR A 43 5.68 1.22 -14.98
N PRO A 44 5.81 2.05 -13.93
CA PRO A 44 5.94 3.50 -14.07
C PRO A 44 7.37 4.00 -14.42
N TYR A 45 8.32 3.13 -14.74
CA TYR A 45 9.71 3.53 -15.04
C TYR A 45 9.85 4.21 -16.41
N GLU A 46 10.94 4.97 -16.63
CA GLU A 46 11.11 5.87 -17.80
C GLU A 46 10.95 5.17 -19.17
N GLU A 47 11.41 3.93 -19.32
CA GLU A 47 11.24 3.12 -20.55
C GLU A 47 9.80 2.59 -20.75
N ALA A 48 8.98 2.60 -19.69
CA ALA A 48 7.60 2.09 -19.65
C ALA A 48 6.55 3.18 -19.42
N SER A 49 6.95 4.47 -19.45
CA SER A 49 6.08 5.65 -19.29
C SER A 49 4.84 5.66 -20.20
N ALA A 50 4.91 4.96 -21.33
CA ALA A 50 3.78 4.76 -22.24
C ALA A 50 2.60 4.03 -21.58
N PHE A 51 2.85 3.00 -20.76
CA PHE A 51 1.78 2.24 -20.12
C PHE A 51 1.04 3.07 -19.06
N GLU A 52 1.78 3.74 -18.18
CA GLU A 52 1.17 4.62 -17.19
C GLU A 52 0.36 5.73 -17.86
N SER A 53 0.92 6.36 -18.89
CA SER A 53 0.24 7.42 -19.64
C SER A 53 -1.04 6.91 -20.31
N GLU A 54 -0.99 5.73 -20.94
CA GLU A 54 -2.16 5.07 -21.52
C GLU A 54 -3.23 4.81 -20.47
N LEU A 55 -2.85 4.23 -19.33
CA LEU A 55 -3.79 3.85 -18.28
C LEU A 55 -4.41 5.07 -17.60
N ARG A 56 -3.64 6.15 -17.41
CA ARG A 56 -4.13 7.46 -16.94
C ARG A 56 -5.12 8.06 -17.92
N LEU A 57 -4.78 8.10 -19.22
CA LEU A 57 -5.68 8.62 -20.25
C LEU A 57 -6.99 7.83 -20.29
N LEU A 58 -6.93 6.50 -20.21
CA LEU A 58 -8.12 5.65 -20.13
C LEU A 58 -8.96 5.95 -18.88
N SER A 59 -8.33 6.22 -17.73
CA SER A 59 -9.01 6.62 -16.51
C SER A 59 -9.74 7.96 -16.67
N GLU A 60 -9.08 8.96 -17.24
CA GLU A 60 -9.69 10.28 -17.50
C GLU A 60 -10.87 10.18 -18.49
N LEU A 61 -10.71 9.40 -19.57
CA LEU A 61 -11.80 9.14 -20.51
C LEU A 61 -12.93 8.32 -19.87
N ALA A 62 -12.62 7.44 -18.93
CA ALA A 62 -13.62 6.73 -18.14
C ALA A 62 -14.42 7.69 -17.25
N VAL A 63 -13.82 8.75 -16.70
CA VAL A 63 -14.57 9.78 -15.97
C VAL A 63 -15.60 10.47 -16.87
N LEU A 64 -15.26 10.78 -18.12
CA LEU A 64 -16.21 11.38 -19.07
C LEU A 64 -17.43 10.47 -19.33
N ASP A 65 -17.22 9.15 -19.35
CA ASP A 65 -18.30 8.17 -19.46
C ASP A 65 -19.24 8.15 -18.24
N LEU A 66 -18.80 8.66 -17.09
CA LEU A 66 -19.52 8.62 -15.81
C LEU A 66 -20.34 9.89 -15.53
N ILE A 67 -19.92 11.05 -16.05
CA ILE A 67 -20.58 12.34 -15.81
C ILE A 67 -22.05 12.34 -16.25
N THR A 68 -22.39 11.58 -17.28
CA THR A 68 -23.75 11.52 -17.83
C THR A 68 -24.65 10.51 -17.12
N LEU A 69 -24.15 9.78 -16.11
CA LEU A 69 -24.89 8.71 -15.44
C LEU A 69 -25.76 9.24 -14.30
N GLU A 70 -26.88 8.57 -14.08
CA GLU A 70 -27.74 8.84 -12.91
C GLU A 70 -27.13 8.27 -11.63
N VAL A 71 -27.56 8.77 -10.47
CA VAL A 71 -27.06 8.36 -9.15
C VAL A 71 -27.09 6.84 -8.93
N VAL A 72 -28.18 6.17 -9.34
CA VAL A 72 -28.32 4.71 -9.21
C VAL A 72 -27.28 3.96 -10.06
N GLN A 73 -26.97 4.48 -11.24
CA GLN A 73 -25.96 3.91 -12.12
C GLN A 73 -24.56 4.14 -11.55
N LEU A 74 -24.28 5.34 -11.02
CA LEU A 74 -23.01 5.66 -10.34
C LEU A 74 -22.77 4.76 -9.11
N GLN A 75 -23.80 4.52 -8.30
CA GLN A 75 -23.73 3.57 -7.18
C GLN A 75 -23.44 2.14 -7.65
N THR A 76 -24.04 1.72 -8.76
CA THR A 76 -23.75 0.40 -9.36
C THR A 76 -22.30 0.31 -9.83
N VAL A 77 -21.79 1.38 -10.45
CA VAL A 77 -20.39 1.48 -10.85
C VAL A 77 -19.46 1.40 -9.62
N ASP A 78 -19.69 2.18 -8.57
CA ASP A 78 -18.85 2.11 -7.34
C ASP A 78 -18.85 0.70 -6.73
N ARG A 79 -20.00 0.02 -6.75
CA ARG A 79 -20.11 -1.36 -6.27
C ARG A 79 -19.22 -2.31 -7.08
N LEU A 80 -19.18 -2.16 -8.41
CA LEU A 80 -18.31 -2.95 -9.29
C LEU A 80 -16.82 -2.61 -9.06
N LEU A 81 -16.49 -1.33 -8.92
CA LEU A 81 -15.12 -0.89 -8.63
C LEU A 81 -14.65 -1.42 -7.26
N SER A 82 -15.54 -1.48 -6.27
CA SER A 82 -15.27 -2.09 -4.95
C SER A 82 -14.95 -3.58 -5.04
N LEU A 83 -15.55 -4.33 -5.97
CA LEU A 83 -15.21 -5.74 -6.18
C LEU A 83 -13.78 -5.89 -6.73
N MET A 84 -13.35 -4.97 -7.61
CA MET A 84 -11.98 -4.96 -8.11
C MET A 84 -10.98 -4.58 -7.03
N GLU A 85 -11.31 -3.59 -6.19
CA GLU A 85 -10.49 -3.21 -5.04
C GLU A 85 -10.22 -4.42 -4.13
N ARG A 86 -11.25 -5.24 -3.85
CA ARG A 86 -11.07 -6.47 -3.08
C ARG A 86 -10.08 -7.44 -3.72
N ARG A 87 -10.03 -7.55 -5.05
CA ARG A 87 -9.06 -8.41 -5.74
C ARG A 87 -7.63 -7.92 -5.54
N PHE A 88 -7.40 -6.60 -5.61
CA PHE A 88 -6.10 -6.01 -5.28
C PHE A 88 -5.71 -6.28 -3.82
N LYS A 89 -6.65 -6.14 -2.87
CA LYS A 89 -6.41 -6.51 -1.46
C LYS A 89 -6.04 -7.98 -1.31
N THR A 90 -6.76 -8.90 -1.96
CA THR A 90 -6.43 -10.33 -1.92
C THR A 90 -5.07 -10.62 -2.54
N PHE A 91 -4.71 -9.94 -3.62
CA PHE A 91 -3.37 -10.04 -4.22
C PHE A 91 -2.30 -9.64 -3.20
N TRP A 92 -2.44 -8.48 -2.55
CA TRP A 92 -1.47 -8.01 -1.57
C TRP A 92 -1.35 -8.94 -0.36
N LEU A 93 -2.47 -9.48 0.13
CA LEU A 93 -2.45 -10.48 1.20
C LEU A 93 -1.64 -11.71 0.81
N ASN A 94 -1.81 -12.22 -0.41
CA ASN A 94 -1.04 -13.36 -0.88
C ASN A 94 0.43 -12.98 -1.10
N PHE A 95 0.68 -11.86 -1.78
CA PHE A 95 2.01 -11.34 -2.09
C PHE A 95 2.85 -11.15 -0.83
N HIS A 96 2.30 -10.52 0.20
CA HIS A 96 2.99 -10.33 1.49
C HIS A 96 3.02 -11.59 2.35
N GLY A 97 1.99 -12.45 2.27
CA GLY A 97 1.99 -13.76 2.93
C GLY A 97 3.18 -14.62 2.50
N GLN A 98 3.56 -14.55 1.21
CA GLN A 98 4.75 -15.25 0.70
C GLN A 98 6.09 -14.63 1.15
N ALA A 99 6.11 -13.37 1.60
CA ALA A 99 7.34 -12.70 2.03
C ALA A 99 7.80 -13.12 3.43
N ALA A 100 6.87 -13.51 4.32
CA ALA A 100 7.19 -13.92 5.68
C ALA A 100 7.71 -15.37 5.77
N GLU A 101 7.30 -16.24 4.85
CA GLU A 101 7.57 -17.68 4.96
C GLU A 101 8.89 -18.13 4.32
N PHE A 102 9.56 -17.30 3.51
CA PHE A 102 10.69 -17.79 2.73
C PHE A 102 11.79 -16.76 2.44
N ARG A 103 13.02 -17.06 2.90
CA ARG A 103 14.26 -16.49 2.36
C ARG A 103 14.65 -17.25 1.08
N TRP A 104 13.87 -17.12 0.02
CA TRP A 104 14.19 -17.79 -1.25
C TRP A 104 15.50 -17.21 -1.82
N GLN A 105 16.47 -18.06 -2.12
CA GLN A 105 17.55 -17.68 -3.06
C GLN A 105 17.01 -17.52 -4.48
N HIS A 106 15.91 -18.23 -4.83
CA HIS A 106 15.21 -18.16 -6.11
C HIS A 106 13.70 -18.35 -5.91
N TYR A 107 12.86 -17.50 -6.52
CA TYR A 107 11.41 -17.64 -6.45
C TYR A 107 10.93 -18.92 -7.15
N PRO A 108 9.92 -19.62 -6.61
CA PRO A 108 9.41 -20.85 -7.21
C PRO A 108 8.73 -20.55 -8.55
N SER A 109 8.81 -21.47 -9.53
CA SER A 109 8.16 -21.30 -10.84
C SER A 109 6.64 -21.14 -10.76
N GLY A 110 6.02 -21.59 -9.66
CA GLY A 110 4.59 -21.40 -9.35
C GLY A 110 4.25 -20.08 -8.67
N TYR A 111 5.19 -19.15 -8.50
CA TYR A 111 5.00 -17.91 -7.73
C TYR A 111 3.79 -17.09 -8.18
N ILE A 112 3.56 -16.96 -9.49
CA ILE A 112 2.41 -16.22 -10.05
C ILE A 112 1.07 -16.76 -9.55
N SER A 113 0.94 -18.09 -9.46
CA SER A 113 -0.27 -18.75 -8.92
C SER A 113 -0.33 -18.71 -7.39
N LEU A 114 0.82 -18.67 -6.71
CA LEU A 114 0.89 -18.50 -5.24
C LEU A 114 0.37 -17.13 -4.82
N VAL A 115 0.76 -16.07 -5.51
CA VAL A 115 0.21 -14.72 -5.28
C VAL A 115 -1.22 -14.57 -5.82
N GLY A 116 -1.71 -15.57 -6.55
CA GLY A 116 -3.07 -15.64 -7.09
C GLY A 116 -3.31 -14.70 -8.26
N LEU A 117 -2.27 -14.27 -8.98
CA LEU A 117 -2.40 -13.30 -10.08
C LEU A 117 -3.38 -13.82 -11.15
N ASP A 118 -3.28 -15.11 -11.49
CA ASP A 118 -4.12 -15.81 -12.46
C ASP A 118 -5.57 -16.04 -12.01
N LYS A 119 -5.82 -16.03 -10.69
CA LYS A 119 -7.15 -16.19 -10.09
C LYS A 119 -7.86 -14.86 -9.90
N LEU A 120 -7.09 -13.79 -9.70
CA LEU A 120 -7.61 -12.46 -9.38
C LEU A 120 -7.73 -11.58 -10.62
N PHE A 121 -6.89 -11.81 -11.62
CA PHE A 121 -6.76 -10.96 -12.80
C PHE A 121 -6.69 -11.77 -14.09
N VAL A 122 -6.83 -11.07 -15.22
CA VAL A 122 -6.61 -11.68 -16.53
C VAL A 122 -5.12 -11.65 -16.82
N VAL A 123 -4.48 -12.82 -16.88
CA VAL A 123 -3.05 -12.92 -17.16
C VAL A 123 -2.84 -13.47 -18.56
N GLN A 124 -2.22 -12.67 -19.42
CA GLN A 124 -1.85 -13.09 -20.77
C GLN A 124 -0.43 -13.65 -20.79
N ASN A 125 -0.22 -14.63 -21.68
CA ASN A 125 1.05 -15.34 -21.87
C ASN A 125 1.55 -16.10 -20.63
N LEU A 126 0.66 -16.41 -19.68
CA LEU A 126 0.97 -17.32 -18.59
C LEU A 126 1.17 -18.74 -19.16
N ARG A 127 2.33 -19.32 -18.89
CA ARG A 127 2.64 -20.73 -19.18
C ARG A 127 2.15 -21.61 -18.03
N ALA A 128 1.90 -22.89 -18.35
CA ALA A 128 1.56 -23.88 -17.35
C ALA A 128 2.68 -24.02 -16.30
N ALA A 129 2.33 -24.37 -15.06
CA ALA A 129 3.27 -24.40 -13.92
C ALA A 129 4.51 -25.30 -14.14
N HIS A 130 4.38 -26.34 -14.99
CA HIS A 130 5.45 -27.27 -15.36
C HIS A 130 6.36 -26.77 -16.49
N ALA A 131 6.13 -25.58 -17.03
CA ALA A 131 7.00 -24.97 -18.04
C ALA A 131 8.30 -24.39 -17.43
N HIS A 132 8.44 -24.39 -16.10
CA HIS A 132 9.63 -23.97 -15.36
C HIS A 132 10.19 -22.59 -15.78
N VAL A 133 9.30 -21.67 -16.19
CA VAL A 133 9.69 -20.29 -16.48
C VAL A 133 10.17 -19.63 -15.19
N LEU A 134 11.35 -19.03 -15.23
CA LEU A 134 12.02 -18.41 -14.11
C LEU A 134 11.28 -17.15 -13.65
N ILE A 135 11.23 -16.97 -12.34
CA ILE A 135 10.73 -15.77 -11.66
C ILE A 135 11.95 -15.07 -11.05
N GLU A 136 12.36 -13.95 -11.65
CA GLU A 136 13.46 -13.12 -11.14
C GLU A 136 12.96 -12.18 -10.04
N GLU A 137 13.84 -11.75 -9.13
CA GLU A 137 13.51 -10.75 -8.10
C GLU A 137 12.99 -9.45 -8.73
N THR A 138 13.63 -9.02 -9.83
CA THR A 138 13.20 -7.83 -10.59
C THR A 138 11.76 -7.98 -11.09
N PHE A 139 11.36 -9.16 -11.56
CA PHE A 139 9.97 -9.40 -11.98
C PHE A 139 8.98 -9.22 -10.81
N VAL A 140 9.35 -9.66 -9.61
CA VAL A 140 8.50 -9.54 -8.42
C VAL A 140 8.36 -8.07 -7.99
N ASP A 141 9.46 -7.32 -8.01
CA ASP A 141 9.46 -5.89 -7.74
C ASP A 141 8.61 -5.13 -8.77
N ASP A 142 8.85 -5.39 -10.07
CA ASP A 142 8.12 -4.80 -11.19
C ASP A 142 6.63 -5.12 -11.10
N LEU A 143 6.27 -6.37 -10.79
CA LEU A 143 4.88 -6.78 -10.59
C LEU A 143 4.23 -5.97 -9.45
N SER A 144 4.95 -5.76 -8.35
CA SER A 144 4.45 -4.97 -7.23
C SER A 144 4.17 -3.51 -7.65
N GLU A 145 5.08 -2.87 -8.38
CA GLU A 145 4.91 -1.50 -8.88
C GLU A 145 3.76 -1.41 -9.90
N SER A 146 3.67 -2.40 -10.78
CA SER A 146 2.62 -2.55 -11.77
C SER A 146 1.23 -2.65 -11.10
N VAL A 147 1.13 -3.37 -9.98
CA VAL A 147 -0.11 -3.49 -9.19
C VAL A 147 -0.42 -2.20 -8.42
N LYS A 148 0.58 -1.56 -7.80
CA LYS A 148 0.41 -0.28 -7.08
C LYS A 148 -0.15 0.80 -7.99
N LEU A 149 0.38 0.93 -9.21
CA LEU A 149 -0.10 1.89 -10.20
C LEU A 149 -1.59 1.66 -10.54
N ARG A 150 -1.97 0.40 -10.78
CA ARG A 150 -3.37 0.05 -11.07
C ARG A 150 -4.30 0.35 -9.89
N GLU A 151 -3.88 0.00 -8.68
CA GLU A 151 -4.64 0.28 -7.47
C GLU A 151 -4.83 1.78 -7.25
N PHE A 152 -3.77 2.57 -7.46
CA PHE A 152 -3.84 4.03 -7.39
C PHE A 152 -4.86 4.62 -8.38
N LEU A 153 -4.82 4.18 -9.64
CA LEU A 153 -5.75 4.68 -10.67
C LEU A 153 -7.19 4.21 -10.43
N LEU A 154 -7.39 3.00 -9.89
CA LEU A 154 -8.71 2.54 -9.45
C LEU A 154 -9.26 3.42 -8.32
N ALA A 155 -8.45 3.71 -7.31
CA ALA A 155 -8.83 4.56 -6.18
C ALA A 155 -9.18 5.97 -6.65
N SER A 156 -8.39 6.52 -7.57
CA SER A 156 -8.66 7.82 -8.21
C SER A 156 -10.02 7.81 -8.93
N LEU A 157 -10.31 6.80 -9.77
CA LEU A 157 -11.59 6.72 -10.46
C LEU A 157 -12.77 6.62 -9.48
N ARG A 158 -12.64 5.84 -8.41
CA ARG A 158 -13.67 5.74 -7.37
C ARG A 158 -13.91 7.06 -6.63
N GLN A 159 -12.85 7.81 -6.34
CA GLN A 159 -12.99 9.14 -5.74
C GLN A 159 -13.81 10.07 -6.66
N HIS A 160 -13.59 10.00 -7.98
CA HIS A 160 -14.39 10.74 -8.95
C HIS A 160 -15.85 10.30 -8.93
N VAL A 161 -16.13 8.98 -8.94
CA VAL A 161 -17.51 8.46 -8.81
C VAL A 161 -18.19 9.01 -7.56
N ASN A 162 -17.51 8.96 -6.41
CA ASN A 162 -18.06 9.46 -5.15
C ASN A 162 -18.30 10.97 -5.15
N SER A 163 -17.48 11.74 -5.87
CA SER A 163 -17.68 13.19 -6.02
C SER A 163 -18.89 13.54 -6.89
N LEU A 164 -19.32 12.62 -7.76
CA LEU A 164 -20.50 12.79 -8.62
C LEU A 164 -21.81 12.38 -7.92
N VAL A 165 -21.73 11.73 -6.74
CA VAL A 165 -22.91 11.36 -5.95
C VAL A 165 -23.24 12.49 -4.96
N PRO A 166 -24.43 13.13 -5.04
CA PRO A 166 -24.81 14.19 -4.12
C PRO A 166 -24.86 13.72 -2.66
N VAL A 167 -24.32 14.53 -1.74
CA VAL A 167 -24.16 14.23 -0.30
C VAL A 167 -25.51 14.01 0.42
N GLU A 168 -26.64 14.40 -0.17
CA GLU A 168 -27.96 14.38 0.47
C GLU A 168 -28.67 13.01 0.54
N GLN A 169 -28.09 11.91 0.02
CA GLN A 169 -28.71 10.58 0.06
C GLN A 169 -27.90 9.50 0.81
N VAL A 170 -26.91 9.88 1.63
CA VAL A 170 -26.06 8.91 2.35
C VAL A 170 -26.75 8.27 3.57
N HIS A 171 -27.99 8.65 3.89
CA HIS A 171 -28.73 8.11 5.04
C HIS A 171 -30.09 7.51 4.67
N ALA A 172 -30.08 6.40 3.92
CA ALA A 172 -31.05 5.33 4.12
C ALA A 172 -30.55 4.05 3.47
N THR A 173 -30.67 2.94 4.20
CA THR A 173 -30.56 1.54 3.75
C THR A 173 -29.17 1.00 3.36
N SER A 174 -28.44 0.51 4.36
CA SER A 174 -27.77 -0.79 4.22
C SER A 174 -27.95 -1.65 5.48
N THR A 175 -29.07 -2.36 5.55
CA THR A 175 -29.23 -3.53 6.43
C THR A 175 -29.31 -4.75 5.52
N ILE A 176 -28.15 -5.38 5.27
CA ILE A 176 -28.09 -6.76 4.80
C ILE A 176 -27.03 -7.47 5.66
N PRO A 177 -27.30 -8.65 6.22
CA PRO A 177 -26.38 -9.33 7.14
C PRO A 177 -25.14 -9.85 6.37
N PRO A 178 -23.95 -9.86 7.00
CA PRO A 178 -22.76 -10.43 6.38
C PRO A 178 -22.84 -11.96 6.37
N LEU A 179 -22.57 -12.57 5.21
CA LEU A 179 -22.16 -13.98 5.15
C LEU A 179 -20.81 -14.11 5.87
N ALA A 180 -20.75 -15.07 6.78
CA ALA A 180 -19.64 -15.34 7.67
C ALA A 180 -18.32 -15.58 6.92
N GLY A 181 -17.47 -14.55 6.94
CA GLY A 181 -16.02 -14.66 6.99
C GLY A 181 -15.58 -13.67 8.06
N GLU A 182 -14.65 -14.07 8.93
CA GLU A 182 -14.11 -13.22 10.00
C GLU A 182 -13.87 -11.78 9.50
N PRO A 183 -14.36 -10.75 10.21
CA PRO A 183 -14.21 -9.36 9.77
C PRO A 183 -12.73 -9.04 9.64
N VAL A 184 -12.29 -8.68 8.44
CA VAL A 184 -10.97 -8.12 8.19
C VAL A 184 -10.80 -6.93 9.13
N ARG A 185 -9.87 -7.05 10.08
CA ARG A 185 -9.59 -6.01 11.08
C ARG A 185 -9.13 -4.75 10.34
N ARG A 186 -9.80 -3.62 10.54
CA ARG A 186 -9.55 -2.34 9.82
C ARG A 186 -8.51 -1.45 10.51
N PHE A 187 -7.53 -2.03 11.20
CA PHE A 187 -6.57 -1.27 12.02
C PHE A 187 -5.16 -1.86 11.93
N PRO A 188 -4.12 -1.03 12.06
CA PRO A 188 -2.74 -1.46 11.89
C PRO A 188 -2.33 -2.47 12.96
N ARG A 189 -1.57 -3.48 12.55
CA ARG A 189 -0.87 -4.43 13.42
C ARG A 189 0.62 -4.32 13.16
N PHE A 190 1.39 -4.17 14.22
CA PHE A 190 2.85 -4.14 14.12
C PHE A 190 3.39 -5.57 14.13
N VAL A 191 4.43 -5.83 13.33
CA VAL A 191 5.19 -7.08 13.39
C VAL A 191 5.80 -7.23 14.80
N GLU A 192 6.00 -8.48 15.23
CA GLU A 192 6.52 -8.78 16.57
C GLU A 192 7.79 -7.97 16.90
N GLY A 193 7.82 -7.35 18.09
CA GLY A 193 8.90 -6.48 18.54
C GLY A 193 8.88 -5.05 17.97
N VAL A 194 8.25 -4.80 16.82
CA VAL A 194 8.23 -3.47 16.17
C VAL A 194 7.45 -2.46 17.00
N ALA A 195 6.29 -2.83 17.57
CA ALA A 195 5.51 -1.92 18.40
C ALA A 195 6.32 -1.37 19.59
N VAL A 196 7.14 -2.22 20.23
CA VAL A 196 7.99 -1.84 21.36
C VAL A 196 9.14 -0.95 20.90
N ALA A 197 9.85 -1.34 19.83
CA ALA A 197 10.93 -0.54 19.27
C ALA A 197 10.43 0.85 18.81
N PHE A 198 9.26 0.89 18.17
CA PHE A 198 8.63 2.13 17.73
C PHE A 198 8.17 2.99 18.90
N TYR A 199 7.57 2.38 19.93
CA TYR A 199 7.23 3.05 21.18
C TYR A 199 8.45 3.69 21.83
N ASP A 200 9.58 2.99 21.91
CA ASP A 200 10.80 3.50 22.54
C ASP A 200 11.36 4.75 21.84
N ILE A 201 11.18 4.84 20.52
CA ILE A 201 11.55 6.02 19.72
C ILE A 201 10.53 7.15 19.91
N LEU A 202 9.24 6.82 19.92
CA LEU A 202 8.16 7.80 19.94
C LEU A 202 7.85 8.39 21.31
N LYS A 203 8.00 7.63 22.40
CA LYS A 203 7.53 8.01 23.74
C LYS A 203 8.05 9.37 24.20
N GLY A 204 9.27 9.75 23.79
CA GLY A 204 9.88 11.05 24.12
C GLY A 204 9.15 12.26 23.50
N TYR A 205 8.27 12.05 22.53
CA TYR A 205 7.45 13.07 21.89
C TYR A 205 6.05 13.20 22.52
N PHE A 206 5.72 12.43 23.56
CA PHE A 206 4.43 12.48 24.24
C PHE A 206 4.61 12.87 25.71
N ALA A 207 3.60 13.51 26.30
CA ALA A 207 3.61 13.80 27.73
C ALA A 207 3.65 12.49 28.54
N GLN A 208 4.26 12.53 29.72
CA GLN A 208 4.51 11.32 30.53
C GLN A 208 3.24 10.51 30.83
N HIS A 209 2.09 11.18 31.00
CA HIS A 209 0.80 10.52 31.23
C HIS A 209 0.21 9.89 29.96
N GLU A 210 0.54 10.39 28.77
CA GLU A 210 0.11 9.83 27.48
C GLU A 210 1.01 8.67 27.01
N GLN A 211 2.27 8.65 27.44
CA GLN A 211 3.21 7.55 27.12
C GLN A 211 2.65 6.19 27.55
N GLN A 212 1.99 6.12 28.71
CA GLN A 212 1.38 4.90 29.23
C GLN A 212 0.24 4.38 28.35
N LEU A 213 -0.40 5.26 27.56
CA LEU A 213 -1.50 4.93 26.65
C LEU A 213 -1.01 4.57 25.25
N LEU A 214 0.21 5.00 24.88
CA LEU A 214 0.76 4.80 23.55
C LEU A 214 1.07 3.32 23.25
N LEU A 215 1.73 2.62 24.18
CA LEU A 215 2.12 1.22 23.95
C LEU A 215 0.89 0.28 23.81
N PRO A 216 -0.13 0.35 24.68
CA PRO A 216 -1.37 -0.42 24.51
C PRO A 216 -2.10 -0.14 23.19
N LEU A 217 -2.09 1.13 22.74
CA LEU A 217 -2.64 1.50 21.43
C LEU A 217 -1.86 0.83 20.29
N LEU A 218 -0.53 0.80 20.35
CA LEU A 218 0.30 0.20 19.30
C LEU A 218 0.25 -1.34 19.30
N GLN A 219 0.17 -1.99 20.46
CA GLN A 219 0.20 -3.46 20.56
C GLN A 219 -1.18 -4.10 20.40
N GLU A 220 -2.18 -3.53 21.06
CA GLU A 220 -3.50 -4.15 21.24
C GLU A 220 -4.62 -3.35 20.58
N ASN A 221 -4.30 -2.20 19.97
CA ASN A 221 -5.26 -1.26 19.43
C ASN A 221 -6.29 -0.79 20.47
N LEU A 222 -5.85 -0.63 21.73
CA LEU A 222 -6.69 -0.10 22.79
C LEU A 222 -6.79 1.43 22.65
N PRO A 223 -7.98 1.98 22.30
CA PRO A 223 -8.11 3.38 21.98
C PRO A 223 -8.04 4.24 23.25
N PRO A 224 -7.26 5.33 23.26
CA PRO A 224 -7.28 6.29 24.36
C PRO A 224 -8.61 7.08 24.37
N ALA A 225 -8.97 7.64 25.53
CA ALA A 225 -10.17 8.46 25.68
C ALA A 225 -10.16 9.75 24.85
N SER A 226 -8.96 10.26 24.53
CA SER A 226 -8.71 11.39 23.65
C SER A 226 -7.48 11.11 22.77
N PRO A 227 -7.37 11.73 21.58
CA PRO A 227 -6.20 11.57 20.73
C PRO A 227 -4.90 11.94 21.46
N LEU A 228 -3.86 11.11 21.31
CA LEU A 228 -2.54 11.34 21.90
C LEU A 228 -1.86 12.52 21.21
N VAL A 229 -1.30 13.44 21.99
CA VAL A 229 -0.73 14.68 21.45
C VAL A 229 0.77 14.53 21.21
N PHE A 230 1.15 14.50 19.92
CA PHE A 230 2.53 14.44 19.49
C PHE A 230 3.19 15.83 19.55
N HIS A 231 4.25 15.97 20.37
CA HIS A 231 5.07 17.17 20.54
C HIS A 231 6.20 17.28 19.50
N GLY A 232 5.90 16.94 18.25
CA GLY A 232 6.74 17.18 17.08
C GLY A 232 5.90 17.68 15.91
N ASN A 233 6.51 17.81 14.74
CA ASN A 233 5.74 18.21 13.56
C ASN A 233 4.86 17.04 13.09
N GLY A 234 3.60 17.31 12.72
CA GLY A 234 2.66 16.28 12.28
C GLY A 234 3.16 15.45 11.10
N ASN A 235 3.97 16.02 10.21
CA ASN A 235 4.59 15.29 9.11
C ASN A 235 5.62 14.25 9.58
N GLN A 236 6.31 14.48 10.70
CA GLN A 236 7.28 13.53 11.25
C GLN A 236 6.59 12.27 11.74
N LEU A 237 5.44 12.43 12.41
CA LEU A 237 4.64 11.31 12.86
C LEU A 237 4.09 10.52 11.66
N ALA A 238 3.47 11.21 10.70
CA ALA A 238 2.92 10.59 9.50
C ALA A 238 4.00 9.84 8.68
N ASP A 239 5.17 10.44 8.53
CA ASP A 239 6.31 9.85 7.84
C ASP A 239 6.86 8.61 8.58
N ALA A 240 6.90 8.64 9.91
CA ALA A 240 7.32 7.48 10.69
C ALA A 240 6.39 6.27 10.46
N PHE A 241 5.07 6.47 10.48
CA PHE A 241 4.11 5.42 10.13
C PHE A 241 4.24 4.96 8.68
N LYS A 242 4.48 5.89 7.76
CA LYS A 242 4.72 5.57 6.35
C LYS A 242 5.94 4.68 6.16
N GLN A 243 7.08 5.02 6.76
CA GLN A 243 8.31 4.23 6.64
C GLN A 243 8.11 2.80 7.17
N LEU A 244 7.41 2.66 8.30
CA LEU A 244 7.06 1.33 8.82
C LEU A 244 6.11 0.56 7.89
N TYR A 245 5.13 1.24 7.30
CA TYR A 245 4.22 0.64 6.35
C TYR A 245 4.92 0.19 5.06
N GLU A 246 5.76 1.04 4.48
CA GLU A 246 6.52 0.76 3.25
C GLU A 246 7.55 -0.36 3.46
N ALA A 247 8.11 -0.49 4.66
CA ALA A 247 8.98 -1.59 5.04
C ALA A 247 8.24 -2.88 5.49
N ASN A 248 6.90 -2.91 5.39
CA ASN A 248 6.04 -4.02 5.82
C ASN A 248 6.15 -4.37 7.33
N LEU A 249 6.52 -3.39 8.16
CA LEU A 249 6.56 -3.52 9.62
C LEU A 249 5.21 -3.19 10.28
N ILE A 250 4.31 -2.56 9.54
CA ILE A 250 2.88 -2.44 9.83
C ILE A 250 2.11 -3.25 8.78
N VAL A 251 1.23 -4.14 9.25
CA VAL A 251 0.42 -5.05 8.44
C VAL A 251 -1.05 -5.02 8.89
N GLY A 252 -1.93 -5.67 8.12
CA GLY A 252 -3.33 -5.84 8.51
C GLY A 252 -4.25 -4.65 8.24
N CYS A 253 -3.75 -3.58 7.61
CA CYS A 253 -4.55 -2.45 7.18
C CYS A 253 -4.04 -1.89 5.84
N LEU A 254 -4.89 -1.14 5.13
CA LEU A 254 -4.49 -0.40 3.93
C LEU A 254 -3.95 0.98 4.31
N LYS A 255 -3.32 1.68 3.34
CA LYS A 255 -2.88 3.07 3.55
C LYS A 255 -4.02 3.97 4.03
N GLY A 256 -5.20 3.88 3.41
CA GLY A 256 -6.37 4.65 3.83
C GLY A 256 -6.87 4.31 5.24
N ASP A 257 -6.85 3.02 5.61
CA ASP A 257 -7.21 2.59 6.97
C ASP A 257 -6.17 3.08 7.99
N LEU A 258 -4.89 3.07 7.63
CA LEU A 258 -3.80 3.62 8.44
C LEU A 258 -3.94 5.14 8.60
N GLU A 259 -4.27 5.86 7.54
CA GLU A 259 -4.52 7.30 7.57
C GLU A 259 -5.71 7.63 8.49
N GLU A 260 -6.83 6.92 8.35
CA GLU A 260 -7.99 7.09 9.23
C GLU A 260 -7.66 6.77 10.68
N TRP A 261 -6.93 5.68 10.93
CA TRP A 261 -6.51 5.27 12.25
C TRP A 261 -5.58 6.30 12.91
N ILE A 262 -4.59 6.82 12.17
CA ILE A 262 -3.70 7.89 12.66
C ILE A 262 -4.52 9.14 12.98
N SER A 263 -5.42 9.54 12.07
CA SER A 263 -6.28 10.72 12.24
C SER A 263 -7.15 10.63 13.50
N ARG A 264 -7.62 9.43 13.82
CA ARG A 264 -8.50 9.17 14.96
C ARG A 264 -7.75 9.17 16.31
N HIS A 265 -6.52 8.66 16.34
CA HIS A 265 -5.81 8.41 17.58
C HIS A 265 -4.70 9.41 17.90
N PHE A 266 -4.28 10.23 16.93
CA PHE A 266 -3.19 11.18 17.12
C PHE A 266 -3.58 12.61 16.74
N ALA A 267 -3.05 13.54 17.53
CA ALA A 267 -3.01 14.96 17.24
C ALA A 267 -1.55 15.44 17.31
N TYR A 268 -1.27 16.66 16.87
CA TYR A 268 0.06 17.24 16.98
C TYR A 268 0.03 18.69 17.43
N VAL A 269 1.12 19.16 18.02
CA VAL A 269 1.25 20.56 18.45
C VAL A 269 1.82 21.41 17.32
N PHE A 270 1.10 22.44 16.91
CA PHE A 270 1.58 23.46 15.99
C PHE A 270 1.36 24.85 16.58
N ARG A 271 2.43 25.63 16.74
CA ARG A 271 2.37 26.98 17.33
C ARG A 271 1.62 27.02 18.67
N LYS A 272 1.93 26.07 19.56
CA LYS A 272 1.30 25.90 20.90
C LYS A 272 -0.20 25.56 20.88
N GLN A 273 -0.75 25.19 19.73
CA GLN A 273 -2.13 24.73 19.59
C GLN A 273 -2.15 23.27 19.15
N GLN A 274 -3.07 22.49 19.71
CA GLN A 274 -3.33 21.13 19.25
C GLN A 274 -4.07 21.19 17.90
N ARG A 275 -3.58 20.41 16.94
CA ARG A 275 -4.21 20.25 15.62
C ARG A 275 -4.43 18.78 15.32
N THR A 276 -5.52 18.49 14.62
CA THR A 276 -5.79 17.17 14.09
C THR A 276 -4.93 16.90 12.86
N LEU A 277 -4.77 15.63 12.54
CA LEU A 277 -4.14 15.17 11.30
C LEU A 277 -5.25 14.79 10.31
N PRO A 278 -5.77 15.71 9.48
CA PRO A 278 -6.90 15.39 8.61
C PRO A 278 -6.50 14.35 7.55
N PRO A 279 -7.43 13.49 7.09
CA PRO A 279 -7.13 12.42 6.14
C PRO A 279 -6.40 12.90 4.87
N ASN A 280 -6.82 14.04 4.29
CA ASN A 280 -6.17 14.61 3.10
C ASN A 280 -4.70 15.01 3.34
N TYR A 281 -4.35 15.42 4.57
CA TYR A 281 -2.97 15.75 4.93
C TYR A 281 -2.12 14.48 5.07
N LEU A 282 -2.68 13.43 5.65
CA LEU A 282 -2.01 12.14 5.80
C LEU A 282 -1.84 11.46 4.43
N ALA A 283 -2.85 11.49 3.56
CA ALA A 283 -2.77 10.98 2.18
C ALA A 283 -1.67 11.69 1.36
N ALA A 284 -1.47 12.99 1.57
CA ALA A 284 -0.39 13.75 0.94
C ALA A 284 1.03 13.26 1.31
N ILE A 285 1.17 12.58 2.45
CA ILE A 285 2.45 12.11 3.00
C ILE A 285 2.61 10.59 2.79
N ILE A 286 1.61 9.81 3.20
CA ILE A 286 1.61 8.34 3.24
C ILE A 286 1.33 7.74 1.85
N SER A 287 0.37 8.32 1.12
CA SER A 287 -0.11 7.73 -0.14
C SER A 287 0.53 8.31 -1.40
N SER A 288 0.92 9.58 -1.43
CA SER A 288 1.27 10.28 -2.67
C SER A 288 2.70 10.82 -2.77
N ASN A 289 3.53 10.68 -1.73
CA ASN A 289 4.90 11.23 -1.68
C ASN A 289 5.03 12.75 -1.96
N VAL A 290 3.92 13.49 -2.07
CA VAL A 290 3.89 14.91 -2.46
C VAL A 290 4.58 15.80 -1.41
N LYS A 291 4.59 15.36 -0.15
CA LYS A 291 5.23 16.07 0.96
C LYS A 291 6.27 15.18 1.65
N PRO A 292 7.49 15.03 1.09
CA PRO A 292 8.55 14.26 1.74
C PRO A 292 8.96 14.90 3.06
N CYS A 293 9.14 14.08 4.10
CA CYS A 293 9.58 14.57 5.40
C CYS A 293 11.08 14.88 5.36
N GLN A 294 11.41 16.16 5.54
CA GLN A 294 12.80 16.64 5.55
C GLN A 294 13.54 16.36 6.87
N SER A 295 12.81 15.94 7.91
CA SER A 295 13.39 15.74 9.24
C SER A 295 12.78 14.51 9.92
N PRO A 296 12.97 13.31 9.35
CA PRO A 296 12.41 12.08 9.90
C PRO A 296 12.90 11.84 11.33
N ILE A 297 12.08 11.14 12.11
CA ILE A 297 12.37 10.81 13.53
C ILE A 297 12.94 9.39 13.68
N LEU A 298 12.69 8.55 12.68
CA LEU A 298 13.23 7.21 12.57
C LEU A 298 13.67 6.97 11.13
N ASP A 299 14.48 5.93 10.98
CA ASP A 299 14.93 5.41 9.71
C ASP A 299 14.74 3.89 9.73
N VAL A 300 14.15 3.33 8.68
CA VAL A 300 13.93 1.90 8.55
C VAL A 300 14.95 1.33 7.58
N LYS A 301 15.86 0.49 8.07
CA LYS A 301 16.96 -0.06 7.28
C LYS A 301 16.82 -1.56 7.12
N LYS A 302 17.12 -2.04 5.91
CA LYS A 302 17.29 -3.47 5.62
C LYS A 302 18.59 -3.94 6.27
N GLN A 303 18.49 -4.92 7.15
CA GLN A 303 19.60 -5.59 7.79
C GLN A 303 20.27 -6.59 6.83
N PRO A 304 21.52 -7.00 7.10
CA PRO A 304 22.23 -7.98 6.29
C PRO A 304 21.50 -9.33 6.15
N ASP A 305 20.65 -9.67 7.12
CA ASP A 305 19.87 -10.90 7.13
C ASP A 305 18.55 -10.82 6.32
N GLY A 306 18.29 -9.66 5.70
CA GLY A 306 17.11 -9.36 4.89
C GLY A 306 15.92 -8.79 5.65
N THR A 307 15.98 -8.71 6.99
CA THR A 307 14.90 -8.13 7.81
C THR A 307 14.98 -6.60 7.85
N TYR A 308 13.88 -5.92 8.14
CA TYR A 308 13.88 -4.47 8.36
C TYR A 308 13.90 -4.17 9.85
N ALA A 309 14.74 -3.21 10.25
CA ALA A 309 14.78 -2.72 11.63
C ALA A 309 14.64 -1.20 11.70
N VAL A 310 14.06 -0.77 12.81
CA VAL A 310 13.72 0.62 13.09
C VAL A 310 14.84 1.24 13.92
N PHE A 311 15.43 2.32 13.43
CA PHE A 311 16.49 3.04 14.13
C PHE A 311 16.05 4.48 14.41
N PRO A 312 16.31 5.02 15.62
CA PRO A 312 16.10 6.44 15.86
C PRO A 312 17.07 7.27 15.02
N VAL A 313 16.58 8.37 14.43
CA VAL A 313 17.46 9.36 13.80
C VAL A 313 18.06 10.21 14.91
N LEU A 314 19.31 9.94 15.29
CA LEU A 314 20.05 10.74 16.27
C LEU A 314 20.28 12.15 15.72
N ARG A 315 19.58 13.14 16.29
CA ARG A 315 19.90 14.55 16.08
C ARG A 315 21.03 14.92 17.03
N THR A 316 22.19 15.31 16.49
CA THR A 316 23.12 16.12 17.26
C THR A 316 22.39 17.41 17.65
N GLN A 317 22.17 17.62 18.95
CA GLN A 317 21.56 18.84 19.47
C GLN A 317 22.45 20.04 19.07
N LYS A 318 22.12 20.70 17.96
CA LYS A 318 22.48 22.10 17.76
C LYS A 318 21.20 22.93 17.95
N ASN A 319 21.21 23.68 19.05
CA ASN A 319 20.40 24.87 19.33
C ASN A 319 18.99 24.69 19.91
N TYR A 320 18.90 24.16 21.14
CA TYR A 320 17.79 24.47 22.06
C TYR A 320 18.23 25.00 23.44
N ASN A 321 19.47 25.49 23.56
CA ASN A 321 19.89 26.33 24.70
C ASN A 321 20.35 27.69 24.18
N SER A 322 19.40 28.60 24.01
CA SER A 322 19.63 30.05 23.94
C SER A 322 18.29 30.79 24.11
N ARG A 323 17.72 30.70 25.32
CA ARG A 323 17.25 31.85 26.13
C ARG A 323 16.48 31.37 27.35
#